data_AF-A0A958D339-F1
#
_entry.id   AF-A0A958D339-F1
#
_cell.length_a   1.000
_cell.length_b   1.000
_cell.length_c   1.000
_cell.angle_alpha   90.00
_cell.angle_beta   90.00
_cell.angle_gamma   90.00
#
_symmetry.space_group_name_H-M   'P 1'
#
loop_
_entity.id
_entity.type
_entity.pdbx_description
1 polymer ?
#
loop_
_entity_poly.entity_id
_entity_poly.type
_entity_poly.pdbx_seq_one_letter_code
_entity_poly.pdbx_strand_id
1 'polypeptide(L)'
;MLGLVGESGCGKTTLMLSLLRLLPGAGRIVTGSIEFMGQDLLDLSENEMGEVRWRNISIIFQGAMNALNPVRTVGDQIAEALVRHGMADNKSGAAK
;
A
#
# COMPACT_ATOMS: atom_id res chain seq x y z
N MET A 1 17.00 10.15 6.73
CA MET A 1 16.64 8.73 6.51
C MET A 1 16.44 8.09 7.88
N LEU A 2 15.29 7.47 8.11
CA LEU A 2 15.00 6.73 9.34
C LEU A 2 15.13 5.23 9.06
N GLY A 3 15.72 4.48 9.98
CA GLY A 3 15.85 3.02 9.89
C GLY A 3 15.31 2.36 11.15
N LEU A 4 14.60 1.25 10.99
CA LEU A 4 14.09 0.42 12.07
C LEU A 4 14.80 -0.94 12.05
N VAL A 5 15.54 -1.25 13.12
CA VAL A 5 16.38 -2.46 13.22
C VAL A 5 15.99 -3.25 14.46
N GLY A 6 16.12 -4.58 14.38
CA GLY A 6 15.83 -5.51 15.46
C GLY A 6 15.84 -6.93 14.96
N GLU A 7 15.77 -7.90 15.87
CA GLU A 7 15.81 -9.33 15.56
C GLU A 7 14.61 -9.80 14.71
N SER A 8 14.75 -10.96 14.04
CA SER A 8 13.61 -11.55 13.33
C SER A 8 12.44 -11.78 14.29
N GLY A 9 11.23 -11.44 13.86
CA GLY A 9 10.03 -11.59 14.69
C GLY A 9 9.78 -10.51 15.75
N CYS A 10 10.65 -9.50 15.91
CA CYS A 10 10.46 -8.44 16.92
C CYS A 10 9.35 -7.41 16.57
N GLY A 11 8.53 -7.66 15.54
CA GLY A 11 7.38 -6.83 15.18
C GLY A 11 7.63 -5.69 14.19
N LYS A 12 8.82 -5.58 13.57
CA LYS A 12 9.13 -4.51 12.59
C LYS A 12 8.12 -4.45 11.43
N THR A 13 7.86 -5.59 10.81
CA THR A 13 6.88 -5.68 9.71
C THR A 13 5.48 -5.31 10.19
N THR A 14 5.08 -5.80 11.37
CA THR A 14 3.80 -5.46 11.99
C THR A 14 3.65 -3.96 12.20
N LEU A 15 4.69 -3.29 12.71
CA LEU A 15 4.71 -1.85 12.92
C LEU A 15 4.60 -1.08 11.59
N MET A 16 5.37 -1.46 10.57
CA MET A 16 5.30 -0.79 9.25
C MET A 16 3.92 -0.98 8.60
N LEU A 17 3.34 -2.17 8.71
CA LEU A 17 2.00 -2.44 8.17
C LEU A 17 0.91 -1.71 8.96
N SER A 18 1.05 -1.55 10.29
CA SER A 18 0.08 -0.81 11.08
C SER A 18 0.01 0.67 10.69
N LEU A 19 1.15 1.28 10.32
CA LEU A 19 1.19 2.69 9.87
C LEU A 19 0.26 2.97 8.69
N LEU A 20 0.08 1.99 7.79
CA LEU A 20 -0.79 2.11 6.61
C LEU A 20 -2.09 1.32 6.73
N ARG A 21 -2.45 0.84 7.93
CA ARG A 21 -3.63 0.00 8.17
C ARG A 21 -3.67 -1.23 7.25
N LEU A 22 -2.52 -1.86 7.02
CA LEU A 22 -2.33 -3.04 6.17
C LEU A 22 -2.06 -4.32 6.98
N LEU A 23 -2.46 -4.33 8.26
CA LEU A 23 -2.32 -5.53 9.08
C LEU A 23 -3.14 -6.69 8.46
N PRO A 24 -2.60 -7.93 8.44
CA PRO A 24 -3.36 -9.09 8.00
C PRO A 24 -4.53 -9.35 8.94
N GLY A 25 -5.57 -10.07 8.50
CA GLY A 25 -6.87 -10.16 9.19
C GLY A 25 -6.88 -10.62 10.66
N ALA A 26 -5.79 -11.19 11.18
CA ALA A 26 -5.65 -11.51 12.60
C ALA A 26 -5.11 -10.33 13.46
N GLY A 27 -4.54 -9.30 12.83
CA GLY A 27 -3.98 -8.13 13.48
C GLY A 27 -4.97 -6.97 13.55
N ARG A 28 -5.01 -6.27 14.68
CA ARG A 28 -5.81 -5.05 14.85
C ARG A 28 -5.04 -4.01 15.64
N ILE A 29 -5.29 -2.75 15.34
CA ILE A 29 -4.82 -1.61 16.13
C ILE A 29 -5.84 -1.43 17.26
N VAL A 30 -5.40 -1.59 18.51
CA VAL A 30 -6.32 -1.58 19.67
C VAL A 30 -6.52 -0.16 20.20
N THR A 31 -5.46 0.65 20.19
CA THR A 31 -5.42 2.02 20.74
C THR A 31 -4.31 2.82 20.08
N GLY A 32 -4.34 4.14 20.27
CA GLY A 32 -3.32 5.08 19.78
C GLY A 32 -3.84 5.87 18.58
N SER A 33 -2.94 6.61 17.94
CA SER A 33 -3.19 7.42 16.75
C SER A 33 -2.02 7.29 15.78
N ILE A 34 -2.27 7.53 14.50
CA ILE A 34 -1.23 7.61 13.47
C ILE A 34 -1.41 8.93 12.74
N GLU A 35 -0.68 9.95 13.15
CA GLU A 35 -0.80 11.29 12.58
C GLU A 35 0.07 11.45 11.32
N PHE A 36 -0.56 11.89 10.23
CA PHE A 36 0.11 12.25 8.99
C PHE A 36 -0.47 13.55 8.45
N MET A 37 0.39 14.56 8.27
CA MET A 37 -0.01 15.90 7.78
C MET A 37 -1.18 16.54 8.57
N GLY A 38 -1.23 16.33 9.89
CA GLY A 38 -2.26 16.89 10.76
C GLY A 38 -3.59 16.12 10.76
N GLN A 39 -3.62 14.92 10.17
CA GLN A 39 -4.78 14.05 10.16
C GLN A 39 -4.44 12.69 10.76
N ASP A 40 -5.30 12.17 11.64
CA ASP A 40 -5.17 10.79 12.11
C ASP A 40 -5.64 9.81 11.03
N LEU A 41 -4.73 8.95 10.58
CA LEU A 41 -5.01 7.93 9.58
C LEU A 41 -6.00 6.87 10.09
N LEU A 42 -6.18 6.73 11.41
CA LEU A 42 -7.16 5.80 11.98
C LEU A 42 -8.61 6.27 11.82
N ASP A 43 -8.84 7.57 11.66
CA ASP A 43 -10.18 8.16 11.49
C ASP A 43 -10.63 8.18 10.03
N LEU A 44 -9.74 7.85 9.10
CA LEU A 44 -10.04 7.82 7.66
C LEU A 44 -11.01 6.69 7.29
N SER A 45 -11.92 6.98 6.36
CA SER A 45 -12.63 5.94 5.62
C SER A 45 -11.66 5.12 4.76
N GLU A 46 -12.05 3.92 4.33
CA GLU A 46 -11.18 3.11 3.45
C GLU A 46 -10.91 3.76 2.09
N ASN A 47 -11.82 4.59 1.58
CA ASN A 47 -11.60 5.33 0.35
C ASN A 47 -10.52 6.40 0.52
N GLU A 48 -10.59 7.19 1.59
CA GLU A 48 -9.57 8.20 1.90
C GLU A 48 -8.22 7.55 2.20
N MET A 49 -8.23 6.42 2.93
CA MET A 49 -7.02 5.65 3.19
C MET A 49 -6.43 5.08 1.90
N GLY A 50 -7.27 4.71 0.92
CA GLY A 50 -6.86 4.32 -0.43
C GLY A 50 -6.09 5.43 -1.15
N GLU A 51 -6.58 6.68 -1.07
CA GLU A 51 -5.89 7.84 -1.64
C GLU A 51 -4.54 8.10 -0.94
N VAL A 52 -4.47 7.99 0.39
CA VAL A 52 -3.21 8.13 1.14
C VAL A 52 -2.19 7.07 0.70
N ARG A 53 -2.60 5.79 0.62
CA ARG A 53 -1.74 4.67 0.21
C ARG A 53 -1.25 4.79 -1.23
N TRP A 54 -1.96 5.53 -2.07
CA TRP A 54 -1.61 5.72 -3.47
C TRP A 54 -0.76 6.97 -3.71
N ARG A 55 -1.23 8.14 -3.23
CA ARG A 55 -0.66 9.45 -3.57
C ARG A 55 0.37 9.97 -2.58
N ASN A 56 0.29 9.57 -1.32
CA ASN A 56 1.06 10.20 -0.26
C ASN A 56 2.12 9.27 0.33
N ILE A 57 1.77 8.01 0.59
CA ILE A 57 2.66 7.03 1.23
C ILE A 57 2.57 5.70 0.51
N SER A 58 3.66 5.26 -0.13
CA SER A 58 3.73 3.97 -0.81
C SER A 58 4.64 2.99 -0.07
N ILE A 59 4.36 1.70 -0.21
CA ILE A 59 5.12 0.61 0.42
C ILE A 59 5.61 -0.39 -0.62
N ILE A 60 6.83 -0.89 -0.42
CA ILE A 60 7.40 -2.02 -1.16
C ILE A 60 7.47 -3.20 -0.19
N PHE A 61 6.69 -4.25 -0.45
CA PHE A 61 6.60 -5.41 0.44
C PHE A 61 7.83 -6.32 0.39
N GLN A 62 8.07 -7.05 1.48
CA GLN A 62 9.05 -8.14 1.52
C GLN A 62 8.55 -9.29 0.63
N GLY A 63 8.97 -9.31 -0.63
CA GLY A 63 8.41 -10.21 -1.65
C GLY A 63 7.55 -9.51 -2.69
N ALA A 64 7.75 -8.20 -2.92
CA ALA A 64 7.05 -7.42 -3.95
C ALA A 64 7.01 -8.08 -5.34
N MET A 65 8.01 -8.91 -5.69
CA MET A 65 8.00 -9.68 -6.94
C MET A 65 6.81 -10.63 -7.07
N ASN A 66 6.29 -11.15 -5.95
CA ASN A 66 5.12 -12.03 -5.93
C ASN A 66 3.81 -11.31 -6.30
N ALA A 67 3.81 -9.97 -6.29
CA ALA A 67 2.65 -9.18 -6.70
C ALA A 67 2.52 -9.08 -8.23
N LEU A 68 3.59 -9.41 -8.98
CA LEU A 68 3.57 -9.36 -10.43
C LEU A 68 3.00 -10.64 -11.01
N ASN A 69 2.05 -10.49 -11.93
CA ASN A 69 1.52 -11.58 -12.73
C ASN A 69 2.48 -11.87 -13.91
N PRO A 70 3.10 -13.07 -13.97
CA PRO A 70 4.11 -13.38 -14.97
C PRO A 70 3.56 -13.53 -16.40
N VAL A 71 2.23 -13.67 -16.57
CA VAL A 71 1.60 -13.76 -17.91
C VAL A 71 1.16 -12.39 -18.46
N ARG A 72 1.48 -11.28 -17.76
CA ARG A 72 1.20 -9.92 -18.21
C ARG A 72 2.48 -9.12 -18.34
N THR A 73 2.50 -8.16 -19.25
CA THR A 73 3.66 -7.27 -19.36
C THR A 73 3.76 -6.37 -18.12
N VAL A 74 4.97 -5.87 -17.86
CA VAL A 74 5.17 -4.88 -16.79
C VAL A 74 4.35 -3.61 -17.07
N GLY A 75 4.27 -3.19 -18.34
CA GLY A 75 3.49 -2.02 -18.76
C GLY A 75 2.01 -2.13 -18.42
N ASP A 76 1.39 -3.28 -18.72
CA ASP A 76 -0.04 -3.50 -18.46
C ASP A 76 -0.37 -3.46 -16.97
N GLN A 77 0.54 -3.97 -16.13
CA GLN A 77 0.36 -4.02 -14.68
C GLN A 77 0.54 -2.64 -14.05
N ILE A 78 1.47 -1.83 -14.57
CA ILE A 78 1.61 -0.42 -14.17
C ILE A 78 0.37 0.37 -14.61
N ALA A 79 -0.07 0.20 -15.86
CA ALA A 79 -1.24 0.89 -16.40
C ALA A 79 -2.52 0.55 -15.60
N GLU A 80 -2.69 -0.72 -15.20
CA GLU A 80 -3.82 -1.13 -14.37
C GLU A 80 -3.88 -0.38 -13.05
N ALA A 81 -2.74 -0.19 -12.37
CA ALA A 81 -2.70 0.60 -11.13
C ALA A 81 -3.09 2.06 -11.39
N LEU A 82 -2.59 2.67 -12.47
CA LEU A 82 -2.95 4.04 -12.85
C LEU A 82 -4.45 4.18 -13.15
N VAL A 83 -5.05 3.24 -13.87
CA VAL A 83 -6.49 3.25 -14.18
C VAL A 83 -7.32 3.05 -12.91
N ARG A 84 -6.95 2.09 -12.05
CA ARG A 84 -7.65 1.84 -10.77
C ARG A 84 -7.71 3.06 -9.87
N HIS A 85 -6.69 3.92 -9.93
CA HIS A 85 -6.61 5.16 -9.16
C HIS A 85 -6.99 6.42 -9.97
N GLY A 86 -7.68 6.25 -11.12
CA GLY A 86 -8.24 7.35 -11.91
C GLY A 86 -7.20 8.28 -12.54
N MET A 87 -5.96 7.82 -12.71
CA MET A 87 -4.86 8.60 -13.32
C MET A 87 -4.72 8.36 -14.82
N ALA A 88 -5.42 7.37 -15.36
CA ALA A 88 -5.48 7.08 -16.78
C ALA A 88 -6.86 6.58 -17.17
N ASP A 89 -7.33 6.94 -18.36
CA ASP A 89 -8.53 6.35 -18.93
C ASP A 89 -8.25 4.90 -19.33
N ASN A 90 -9.28 4.07 -19.22
CA ASN A 90 -9.25 2.71 -19.72
C ASN A 90 -9.30 2.75 -21.25
N LYS A 91 -8.19 3.14 -21.90
CA LYS A 91 -7.98 2.83 -23.30
C LYS A 91 -7.74 1.34 -23.37
N SER A 92 -8.81 0.60 -23.60
CA SER A 92 -8.78 -0.71 -24.24
C SER A 92 -8.04 -0.59 -25.59
N GLY A 93 -6.72 -0.51 -25.54
CA GLY A 93 -5.82 -0.77 -26.67
C GLY A 93 -5.29 -2.19 -26.47
N ALA A 94 -5.82 -3.20 -27.15
CA ALA A 94 -5.51 -3.49 -28.54
C ALA A 94 -4.00 -3.73 -28.78
N ALA A 95 -3.55 -4.93 -28.41
CA ALA A 95 -2.46 -5.68 -29.04
C ALA A 95 -2.74 -7.15 -28.69
N LYS A 96 -3.26 -7.98 -29.60
CA LYS A 96 -2.55 -8.67 -30.70
C LYS A 96 -1.30 -9.40 -30.24
#